data_AF-A0A7C5C509-F1
#
_entry.id   AF-A0A7C5C509-F1
#
_cell.length_a   1.000
_cell.length_b   1.000
_cell.length_c   1.000
_cell.angle_alpha   90.00
_cell.angle_beta   90.00
_cell.angle_gamma   90.00
#
_symmetry.space_group_name_H-M   'P 1'
#
loop_
_entity.id
_entity.type
_entity.pdbx_description
1 polymer ?
#
loop_
_entity_poly.entity_id
_entity_poly.type
_entity_poly.pdbx_seq_one_letter_code
_entity_poly.pdbx_strand_id
1 'polypeptide(L)' 'AIRGVSADTMIRLLLDRGLIKETGKKDVPGKPVLYGTTKEFLKFFRLESIADLPKLGESEKDRFELNG' A
#
# COMPACT_ATOMS: atom_id res chain seq x y z
N ALA A 1 1.49 2.05 13.75
CA ALA A 1 2.39 1.76 12.60
C ALA A 1 2.37 0.26 12.34
N ILE A 2 2.24 -0.22 11.09
CA ILE A 2 1.95 -1.66 10.82
C ILE A 2 3.22 -2.54 10.82
N ARG A 3 4.30 -2.14 10.14
CA ARG A 3 5.49 -3.00 9.95
C ARG A 3 6.50 -2.98 11.11
N GLY A 4 6.37 -2.03 12.04
CA GLY A 4 7.30 -1.87 13.18
C GLY A 4 8.73 -1.43 12.82
N VAL A 5 9.08 -1.33 11.53
CA VAL A 5 10.40 -0.94 11.00
C VAL A 5 10.26 0.07 9.86
N SER A 6 11.36 0.76 9.52
CA SER A 6 11.39 1.68 8.37
C SER A 6 11.05 0.95 7.06
N ALA A 7 10.23 1.58 6.23
CA ALA A 7 9.78 1.04 4.95
C ALA A 7 10.37 1.80 3.74
N ASP A 8 11.22 2.80 3.96
CA ASP A 8 11.60 3.78 2.93
C ASP A 8 12.25 3.16 1.70
N THR A 9 13.14 2.19 1.91
CA THR A 9 13.82 1.49 0.80
C THR A 9 12.84 0.67 -0.02
N MET A 10 11.85 0.05 0.62
CA MET A 10 10.82 -0.71 -0.10
C MET A 10 9.86 0.21 -0.85
N ILE A 11 9.51 1.37 -0.28
CA ILE A 11 8.68 2.38 -0.95
C ILE A 11 9.39 2.88 -2.21
N ARG A 12 10.69 3.24 -2.12
CA ARG A 12 11.48 3.63 -3.30
C ARG A 12 11.49 2.56 -4.38
N LEU A 13 11.76 1.31 -4.01
CA LEU A 13 11.78 0.19 -4.96
C LEU A 13 10.43 -0.02 -5.68
N LEU A 14 9.31 0.14 -4.98
CA LEU A 14 7.97 0.02 -5.57
C LEU A 14 7.62 1.19 -6.48
N LEU A 15 8.09 2.41 -6.15
CA LEU A 15 7.98 3.59 -7.01
C LEU A 15 8.80 3.41 -8.29
N ASP A 16 10.05 2.96 -8.17
CA ASP A 16 10.95 2.75 -9.31
C ASP A 16 10.42 1.69 -10.27
N ARG A 17 9.72 0.67 -9.75
CA ARG A 17 9.02 -0.35 -10.55
C ARG A 17 7.67 0.11 -11.08
N GLY A 18 7.22 1.32 -10.74
CA GLY A 18 5.92 1.86 -11.13
C GLY A 18 4.73 1.11 -10.53
N LEU A 19 4.91 0.27 -9.51
CA LEU A 19 3.83 -0.50 -8.88
C LEU A 19 2.99 0.36 -7.93
N ILE A 20 3.57 1.41 -7.37
CA ILE A 20 2.86 2.43 -6.59
C ILE A 20 3.15 3.84 -7.12
N LYS A 21 2.36 4.81 -6.70
CA LYS A 21 2.54 6.23 -6.97
C LYS A 21 2.09 7.07 -5.80
N GLU A 22 2.51 8.33 -5.75
CA GLU A 22 1.91 9.32 -4.87
C GLU A 22 0.47 9.60 -5.31
N THR A 23 -0.45 9.65 -4.35
CA THR A 23 -1.87 9.96 -4.57
C THR A 23 -2.31 11.26 -3.93
N GLY A 24 -1.41 11.90 -3.16
CA GLY A 24 -1.64 13.16 -2.51
C GLY A 24 -0.84 13.27 -1.22
N LYS A 25 -1.26 14.20 -0.36
CA LYS A 25 -0.73 14.36 1.00
C LYS A 25 -1.89 14.36 1.97
N LYS A 26 -1.70 13.73 3.13
CA LYS A 26 -2.72 13.74 4.20
C LYS A 26 -2.78 15.13 4.82
N ASP A 27 -3.98 15.63 5.07
CA ASP A 27 -4.18 16.94 5.69
C ASP A 27 -4.07 16.84 7.23
N VAL A 28 -2.85 16.65 7.69
CA VAL A 28 -2.45 16.59 9.10
C VAL A 28 -1.08 17.26 9.26
N PRO A 29 -0.64 17.61 10.49
CA PRO A 29 0.70 18.14 10.71
C PRO A 29 1.79 17.26 10.07
N GLY A 30 2.74 17.89 9.39
CA GLY A 30 3.79 17.22 8.61
C GLY A 30 3.38 16.82 7.17
N LYS A 31 2.09 16.92 6.81
CA LYS A 31 1.55 16.64 5.47
C LYS A 31 2.17 15.41 4.79
N PRO A 32 2.13 14.23 5.42
CA PRO A 32 2.80 13.05 4.89
C PRO A 32 2.21 12.63 3.54
N VAL A 33 3.07 12.13 2.66
CA VAL A 33 2.70 11.63 1.33
C VAL A 33 1.82 10.39 1.47
N LEU A 34 0.75 10.35 0.68
CA LEU A 34 -0.10 9.18 0.50
C LEU A 34 0.34 8.43 -0.75
N TYR A 35 0.40 7.11 -0.64
CA TYR A 35 0.74 6.22 -1.75
C TYR A 35 -0.45 5.33 -2.10
N GLY A 36 -0.60 5.02 -3.38
CA GLY A 36 -1.58 4.06 -3.90
C GLY A 36 -1.00 3.23 -5.03
N THR A 37 -1.67 2.14 -5.38
CA THR A 37 -1.28 1.26 -6.48
C THR A 37 -1.54 1.91 -7.84
N THR A 38 -0.89 1.37 -8.87
CA THR A 38 -1.03 1.84 -10.26
C THR A 38 -1.75 0.81 -11.13
N LYS A 39 -1.97 1.16 -12.41
CA LYS A 39 -2.39 0.17 -13.41
C LYS A 39 -1.32 -0.90 -13.66
N GLU A 40 -0.05 -0.59 -13.46
CA GLU A 40 1.04 -1.56 -13.62
C GLU A 40 0.99 -2.64 -12.54
N PHE A 41 0.64 -2.26 -11.31
CA PHE A 41 0.32 -3.22 -10.25
C PHE A 41 -0.77 -4.20 -10.69
N LEU A 42 -1.90 -3.71 -11.20
CA LEU A 42 -2.99 -4.57 -11.66
C LEU A 42 -2.52 -5.55 -12.74
N LYS A 43 -1.76 -5.07 -13.74
CA LYS A 43 -1.19 -5.92 -14.80
C LYS A 43 -0.22 -6.97 -14.24
N PHE A 44 0.70 -6.56 -13.37
CA PHE A 44 1.70 -7.44 -12.77
C PHE A 44 1.05 -8.60 -11.99
N PHE A 45 -0.01 -8.29 -11.24
CA PHE A 45 -0.77 -9.27 -10.46
C PHE A 45 -1.93 -9.92 -11.23
N ARG A 46 -2.11 -9.58 -12.52
CA ARG A 46 -3.19 -10.09 -13.38
C ARG A 46 -4.59 -9.89 -12.81
N LEU A 47 -4.83 -8.69 -12.27
CA LEU A 47 -6.11 -8.24 -11.75
C LEU A 47 -6.76 -7.29 -12.75
N GLU A 48 -8.07 -7.35 -12.93
CA GLU A 48 -8.80 -6.37 -13.73
C GLU A 48 -9.09 -5.11 -12.90
N SER A 49 -9.32 -5.29 -11.60
CA SER A 49 -9.60 -4.24 -10.64
C SER A 49 -9.03 -4.53 -9.25
N ILE A 50 -8.98 -3.51 -8.38
CA ILE A 50 -8.60 -3.69 -6.97
C ILE A 50 -9.63 -4.54 -6.21
N ALA A 51 -10.88 -4.60 -6.68
CA ALA A 51 -11.92 -5.43 -6.05
C ALA A 51 -11.66 -6.94 -6.22
N ASP A 52 -10.79 -7.32 -7.15
CA ASP A 52 -10.44 -8.72 -7.42
C ASP A 52 -9.36 -9.24 -6.46
N LEU A 53 -8.85 -8.39 -5.57
CA LEU A 53 -7.92 -8.82 -4.53
C LEU A 53 -8.60 -9.88 -3.64
N PRO A 54 -7.88 -10.95 -3.25
CA PRO A 54 -8.36 -11.89 -2.27
C PRO A 54 -8.83 -11.16 -1.01
N LYS A 55 -10.00 -11.53 -0.49
CA LYS A 55 -10.45 -11.02 0.80
C LYS A 55 -9.46 -11.46 1.87
N LEU A 56 -9.11 -10.53 2.76
CA LEU A 56 -8.33 -10.86 3.95
C LEU A 56 -9.08 -11.94 4.74
N GLY A 57 -8.41 -13.06 5.04
CA GLY A 57 -8.93 -14.07 5.95
C GLY A 57 -9.12 -13.50 7.35
N GLU A 58 -9.93 -14.15 8.18
CA GLU A 58 -10.16 -13.71 9.58
C GLU A 58 -8.83 -13.60 10.36
N SER A 59 -7.94 -14.59 10.21
CA SER A 59 -6.61 -14.58 10.84
C SER A 59 -5.67 -13.47 10.34
N GLU A 60 -5.89 -12.97 9.12
CA GLU A 60 -5.09 -11.89 8.55
C GLU A 60 -5.60 -10.51 8.99
N LYS A 61 -6.92 -10.34 9.12
CA LYS A 61 -7.52 -9.09 9.62
C LYS A 61 -7.01 -8.73 11.00
N ASP A 62 -7.00 -9.70 11.91
CA ASP A 62 -6.51 -9.52 13.29
C ASP A 62 -5.06 -9.04 13.32
N ARG A 63 -4.21 -9.54 12.40
CA ARG A 63 -2.80 -9.14 12.29
C ARG A 63 -2.61 -7.68 11.87
N PHE A 64 -3.54 -7.11 11.09
CA PHE A 64 -3.44 -5.75 10.56
C PHE A 64 -4.15 -4.70 11.44
N GLU A 65 -5.04 -5.11 12.34
CA GLU A 65 -5.78 -4.23 13.25
C GLU A 65 -5.05 -3.91 14.57
N LEU A 66 -4.02 -4.67 14.94
CA LEU A 66 -3.34 -4.57 16.25
C LEU A 66 -2.46 -3.32 16.51
N ASN A 67 -2.58 -2.23 15.73
CA ASN A 67 -1.81 -1.01 15.98
C ASN A 67 -2.60 0.28 15.66
N GLY A 68 -3.82 0.37 16.20
CA GLY A 68 -4.56 1.62 16.38
C GLY A 68 -4.05 2.41 17.57
#